data_AF-A0A3C0TSZ2-F1
#
_entry.id   AF-A0A3C0TSZ2-F1
#
_cell.length_a   1.000
_cell.length_b   1.000
_cell.length_c   1.000
_cell.angle_alpha   90.00
_cell.angle_beta   90.00
_cell.angle_gamma   90.00
#
_symmetry.space_group_name_H-M   'P 1'
#
loop_
_entity.id
_entity.type
_entity.pdbx_description
1 polymer ?
#
loop_
_entity_poly.entity_id
_entity_poly.type
_entity_poly.pdbx_seq_one_letter_code
_entity_poly.pdbx_strand_id
1 'polypeptide(L)'
;DDLGLDPVADALLPYVAEGYDVIALVPSCALMLKFEWPLILPGNEDIARLSRATYDIDQYVLQIAKTEGLAEGLKPLPGGASLHLACHARAQNMGPKGAELLRLIPEIKLDVIERCSGHGGTFGVMKETH
;
A
#
# COMPACT_ATOMS: atom_id res chain seq x y z
N ASP A 1 2.63 2.27 -31.73
CA ASP A 1 3.87 1.89 -32.42
C ASP A 1 4.92 1.72 -31.33
N ASP A 2 5.26 0.45 -31.05
CA ASP A 2 6.07 -0.05 -29.92
C ASP A 2 5.48 0.02 -28.49
N LEU A 3 4.19 -0.34 -28.33
CA LEU A 3 3.64 -0.68 -27.01
C LEU A 3 4.00 -2.13 -26.63
N GLY A 4 5.30 -2.43 -26.58
CA GLY A 4 5.77 -3.52 -25.73
C GLY A 4 5.23 -3.26 -24.33
N LEU A 5 4.68 -4.28 -23.69
CA LEU A 5 4.17 -4.17 -22.33
C LEU A 5 5.23 -3.49 -21.43
N ASP A 6 4.76 -2.66 -20.51
CA ASP A 6 5.65 -2.01 -19.53
C ASP A 6 6.43 -3.11 -18.78
N PRO A 7 7.76 -3.02 -18.64
CA PRO A 7 8.57 -4.06 -18.01
C PRO A 7 8.08 -4.48 -16.62
N VAL A 8 7.43 -3.56 -15.89
CA VAL A 8 6.81 -3.86 -14.59
C VAL A 8 5.56 -4.73 -14.76
N ALA A 9 4.70 -4.41 -15.73
CA ALA A 9 3.52 -5.22 -16.02
C ALA A 9 3.91 -6.61 -16.52
N ASP A 10 4.88 -6.70 -17.44
CA ASP A 10 5.41 -7.98 -17.94
C ASP A 10 5.94 -8.89 -16.84
N ALA A 11 6.61 -8.31 -15.83
CA ALA A 11 7.14 -9.06 -14.72
C ALA A 11 6.05 -9.58 -13.76
N LEU A 12 4.93 -8.87 -13.61
CA LEU A 12 3.91 -9.16 -12.59
C LEU A 12 2.72 -9.96 -13.12
N LEU A 13 2.32 -9.72 -14.37
CA LEU A 13 1.13 -10.33 -14.97
C LEU A 13 1.15 -11.86 -15.01
N PRO A 14 2.29 -12.56 -15.22
CA PRO A 14 2.33 -14.02 -15.13
C PRO A 14 1.86 -14.54 -13.77
N TYR A 15 2.32 -13.94 -12.66
CA TYR A 15 1.89 -14.32 -11.31
C TYR A 15 0.42 -14.00 -11.05
N VAL A 16 -0.07 -12.86 -11.55
CA VAL A 16 -1.50 -12.52 -11.46
C VAL A 16 -2.36 -13.54 -12.23
N ALA A 17 -1.88 -14.03 -13.37
CA ALA A 17 -2.57 -15.06 -14.14
C ALA A 17 -2.60 -16.42 -13.40
N GLU A 18 -1.60 -16.70 -12.56
CA GLU A 18 -1.58 -17.86 -11.65
C GLU A 18 -2.45 -17.66 -10.39
N GLY A 19 -3.06 -16.48 -10.22
CA GLY A 19 -3.95 -16.17 -9.11
C GLY A 19 -3.25 -15.57 -7.88
N TYR A 20 -1.99 -15.12 -8.02
CA TYR A 20 -1.31 -14.40 -6.95
C TYR A 20 -1.73 -12.93 -6.88
N ASP A 21 -1.83 -12.42 -5.66
CA ASP A 21 -1.96 -11.00 -5.38
C ASP A 21 -0.59 -10.30 -5.40
N VAL A 22 -0.58 -9.05 -5.86
CA VAL A 22 0.60 -8.17 -5.83
C VAL A 22 0.52 -7.28 -4.60
N ILE A 23 1.48 -7.44 -3.69
CA ILE A 23 1.50 -6.70 -2.42
C ILE A 23 2.58 -5.62 -2.49
N ALA A 24 2.15 -4.37 -2.54
CA ALA A 24 3.06 -3.22 -2.51
C ALA A 24 3.38 -2.84 -1.06
N LEU A 25 4.68 -2.88 -0.73
CA LEU A 25 5.20 -2.54 0.61
C LEU A 25 5.33 -1.03 0.84
N VAL A 26 5.19 -0.23 -0.22
CA VAL A 26 5.29 1.23 -0.17
C VAL A 26 3.98 1.82 -0.70
N PRO A 27 3.32 2.72 0.06
CA PRO A 27 2.01 3.26 -0.32
C PRO A 27 1.99 4.00 -1.66
N SER A 28 3.13 4.55 -2.11
CA SER A 28 3.24 5.18 -3.43
C SER A 28 3.18 4.16 -4.56
N CYS A 29 3.84 3.02 -4.41
CA CYS A 29 3.77 1.92 -5.38
C CYS A 29 2.36 1.34 -5.43
N ALA A 30 1.72 1.15 -4.26
CA ALA A 30 0.34 0.71 -4.17
C ALA A 30 -0.61 1.69 -4.89
N LEU A 31 -0.49 3.00 -4.62
CA LEU A 31 -1.29 4.04 -5.28
C LEU A 31 -1.11 4.02 -6.81
N MET A 32 0.15 3.94 -7.28
CA MET A 32 0.48 3.91 -8.70
C MET A 32 -0.19 2.71 -9.39
N LEU A 33 0.13 1.49 -8.94
CA LEU A 33 -0.36 0.25 -9.55
C LEU A 33 -1.89 0.11 -9.47
N LYS A 34 -2.48 0.49 -8.32
CA LYS A 34 -3.90 0.28 -8.05
C LYS A 34 -4.81 1.36 -8.65
N PHE A 35 -4.37 2.62 -8.68
CA PHE A 35 -5.24 3.75 -9.07
C PHE A 35 -4.69 4.60 -10.20
N GLU A 36 -3.44 5.06 -10.12
CA GLU A 36 -2.96 6.06 -11.09
C GLU A 36 -2.70 5.44 -12.47
N TRP A 37 -2.20 4.21 -12.53
CA TRP A 37 -1.84 3.58 -13.81
C TRP A 37 -3.07 3.32 -14.69
N PRO A 38 -4.18 2.77 -14.16
CA PRO A 38 -5.43 2.68 -14.91
C PRO A 38 -5.97 4.03 -15.40
N LEU A 39 -5.69 5.13 -14.69
CA LEU A 39 -6.10 6.48 -15.13
C LEU A 39 -5.20 7.02 -16.25
N ILE A 40 -3.92 6.68 -16.25
CA ILE A 40 -2.97 7.07 -17.30
C ILE A 40 -3.23 6.28 -18.58
N LEU A 41 -3.51 4.98 -18.48
CA LEU A 41 -3.77 4.08 -19.61
C LEU A 41 -5.21 3.52 -19.57
N PRO A 42 -6.23 4.38 -19.72
CA PRO A 42 -7.61 3.94 -19.70
C PRO A 42 -7.87 2.97 -20.86
N GLY A 43 -8.49 1.82 -20.56
CA GLY A 43 -8.82 0.78 -21.55
C GLY A 43 -7.75 -0.29 -21.75
N ASN A 44 -6.57 -0.16 -21.12
CA ASN A 44 -5.60 -1.25 -21.09
C ASN A 44 -6.06 -2.34 -20.10
N GLU A 45 -6.48 -3.50 -20.62
CA GLU A 45 -7.03 -4.60 -19.82
C GLU A 45 -5.99 -5.25 -18.90
N ASP A 46 -4.72 -5.28 -19.31
CA ASP A 46 -3.62 -5.81 -18.52
C ASP A 46 -3.33 -4.94 -17.29
N ILE A 47 -3.28 -3.62 -17.47
CA ILE A 47 -3.14 -2.68 -16.36
C ILE A 47 -4.37 -2.72 -15.44
N ALA A 48 -5.57 -2.84 -16.00
CA ALA A 48 -6.78 -3.00 -15.20
C ALA A 48 -6.77 -4.30 -14.39
N ARG A 49 -6.24 -5.39 -14.95
CA ARG A 49 -6.07 -6.68 -14.26
C ARG A 49 -5.05 -6.58 -13.13
N LEU A 50 -3.89 -5.99 -13.40
CA LEU A 50 -2.84 -5.77 -12.39
C LEU A 50 -3.34 -4.88 -11.24
N SER A 51 -4.07 -3.81 -11.55
CA SER A 51 -4.70 -2.92 -10.57
C SER A 51 -5.63 -3.67 -9.61
N ARG A 52 -6.48 -4.56 -10.14
CA ARG A 52 -7.42 -5.37 -9.32
C ARG A 52 -6.71 -6.36 -8.41
N ALA A 53 -5.55 -6.88 -8.82
CA ALA A 53 -4.74 -7.81 -8.05
C ALA A 53 -3.76 -7.10 -7.09
N THR A 54 -3.71 -5.77 -7.06
CA THR A 54 -2.74 -5.02 -6.26
C THR A 54 -3.32 -4.53 -4.94
N TYR A 55 -2.58 -4.75 -3.86
CA TYR A 55 -2.93 -4.34 -2.51
C TYR A 55 -1.80 -3.56 -1.84
N ASP A 56 -2.18 -2.61 -1.00
CA ASP A 56 -1.28 -2.05 0.01
C ASP A 56 -1.08 -3.09 1.12
N ILE A 57 0.15 -3.22 1.63
CA ILE A 57 0.48 -4.24 2.63
C ILE A 57 -0.42 -4.19 3.87
N ASP A 58 -0.71 -2.98 4.39
CA ASP A 58 -1.52 -2.83 5.59
C ASP A 58 -2.97 -3.27 5.33
N GLN A 59 -3.48 -2.96 4.12
CA GLN A 59 -4.79 -3.40 3.68
C GLN A 59 -4.85 -4.93 3.57
N TYR A 60 -3.83 -5.54 2.98
CA TYR A 60 -3.77 -6.97 2.71
C TYR A 60 -3.72 -7.79 4.01
N VAL A 61 -2.82 -7.45 4.93
CA VAL A 61 -2.69 -8.15 6.21
C VAL A 61 -3.95 -7.98 7.06
N LEU A 62 -4.55 -6.79 7.06
CA LEU A 62 -5.80 -6.55 7.79
C LEU A 62 -6.97 -7.34 7.20
N GLN A 63 -7.01 -7.55 5.89
CA GLN A 63 -8.01 -8.40 5.26
C GLN A 63 -7.87 -9.85 5.74
N ILE A 64 -6.66 -10.41 5.70
CA ILE A 64 -6.36 -11.75 6.22
C ILE A 64 -6.77 -11.86 7.69
N ALA A 65 -6.38 -10.89 8.51
CA ALA A 65 -6.73 -10.86 9.94
C ALA A 65 -8.26 -10.93 10.18
N LYS A 66 -9.06 -10.34 9.28
CA LYS A 66 -10.52 -10.32 9.38
C LYS A 66 -11.19 -11.58 8.83
N THR A 67 -10.59 -12.25 7.85
CA THR A 67 -11.20 -13.42 7.20
C THR A 67 -10.67 -14.75 7.73
N GLU A 68 -9.36 -14.86 7.90
CA GLU A 68 -8.67 -16.10 8.33
C GLU A 68 -8.15 -16.03 9.76
N GLY A 69 -8.05 -14.82 10.33
CA GLY A 69 -7.37 -14.58 11.59
C GLY A 69 -5.86 -14.39 11.44
N LEU A 70 -5.19 -14.08 12.55
CA LEU A 70 -3.73 -14.01 12.63
C LEU A 70 -3.20 -15.16 13.46
N ALA A 71 -1.92 -15.49 13.23
CA ALA A 71 -1.21 -16.43 14.09
C ALA A 71 -1.29 -15.98 15.56
N GLU A 72 -1.42 -16.97 16.46
CA GLU A 72 -1.45 -16.71 17.90
C GLU A 72 -0.13 -16.12 18.40
N GLY A 73 -0.18 -15.50 19.59
CA GLY A 73 1.02 -15.03 20.28
C GLY A 73 1.34 -13.55 20.10
N LEU A 74 0.42 -12.74 19.56
CA LEU A 74 0.49 -11.29 19.71
C LEU A 74 0.51 -10.91 21.19
N LYS A 75 1.48 -10.09 21.58
CA LYS A 75 1.66 -9.62 22.96
C LYS A 75 1.51 -8.10 23.01
N PRO A 76 1.15 -7.53 24.16
CA PRO A 76 1.20 -6.09 24.35
C PRO A 76 2.57 -5.52 23.99
N LEU A 77 2.58 -4.31 23.42
CA LEU A 77 3.80 -3.57 23.12
C LEU A 77 3.99 -2.45 24.15
N PRO A 78 4.88 -2.63 25.16
CA PRO A 78 5.12 -1.61 26.17
C PRO A 78 5.66 -0.33 25.52
N GLY A 79 5.14 0.82 25.95
CA GLY A 79 5.51 2.13 25.39
C GLY A 79 4.66 2.60 24.21
N GLY A 80 3.89 1.71 23.58
CA GLY A 80 3.01 2.08 22.47
C GLY A 80 3.75 2.31 21.15
N ALA A 81 3.07 2.95 20.19
CA ALA A 81 3.63 3.32 18.90
C ALA A 81 3.05 4.66 18.42
N SER A 82 3.85 5.41 17.67
CA SER A 82 3.38 6.53 16.87
C SER A 82 3.40 6.12 15.40
N LEU A 83 2.24 6.12 14.76
CA LEU A 83 2.10 5.83 13.35
C LEU A 83 2.04 7.14 12.56
N HIS A 84 2.96 7.29 11.62
CA HIS A 84 2.84 8.31 10.59
C HIS A 84 1.99 7.77 9.43
N LEU A 85 0.77 8.29 9.28
CA LEU A 85 -0.10 7.89 8.17
C LEU A 85 0.38 8.53 6.86
N ALA A 86 0.91 7.70 5.96
CA ALA A 86 1.45 8.16 4.68
C ALA A 86 0.39 8.83 3.79
N CYS A 87 0.76 9.95 3.14
CA CYS A 87 -0.12 10.68 2.24
C CYS A 87 -0.70 9.81 1.12
N HIS A 88 0.11 8.92 0.53
CA HIS A 88 -0.35 8.04 -0.56
C HIS A 88 -1.25 6.91 -0.06
N ALA A 89 -1.11 6.45 1.20
CA ALA A 89 -2.08 5.52 1.80
C ALA A 89 -3.46 6.20 1.97
N ARG A 90 -3.48 7.51 2.30
CA ARG A 90 -4.72 8.30 2.35
C ARG A 90 -5.32 8.50 0.96
N ALA A 91 -4.49 8.80 -0.04
CA ALA A 91 -4.93 9.03 -1.42
C ALA A 91 -5.59 7.81 -2.06
N GLN A 92 -5.23 6.60 -1.63
CA GLN A 92 -5.88 5.35 -2.03
C GLN A 92 -7.34 5.23 -1.55
N ASN A 93 -7.84 6.15 -0.71
CA ASN A 93 -9.21 6.19 -0.20
C ASN A 93 -9.71 4.86 0.42
N MET A 94 -8.81 4.13 1.07
CA MET A 94 -9.13 2.85 1.71
C MET A 94 -9.38 2.98 3.22
N GLY A 95 -9.20 4.16 3.81
CA GLY A 95 -9.17 4.36 5.26
C GLY A 95 -7.78 4.12 5.87
N PRO A 96 -7.60 4.33 7.18
CA PRO A 96 -6.29 4.31 7.82
C PRO A 96 -5.84 2.87 8.16
N LYS A 97 -5.59 2.04 7.13
CA LYS A 97 -5.35 0.60 7.30
C LYS A 97 -4.18 0.27 8.22
N GLY A 98 -3.08 1.01 8.16
CA GLY A 98 -1.98 0.85 9.12
C GLY A 98 -2.39 1.07 10.58
N ALA A 99 -3.29 2.04 10.84
CA ALA A 99 -3.79 2.29 12.19
C ALA A 99 -4.77 1.21 12.65
N GLU A 100 -5.61 0.69 11.75
CA GLU A 100 -6.47 -0.46 12.04
C GLU A 100 -5.64 -1.72 12.34
N LEU A 101 -4.60 -1.98 11.53
CA LEU A 101 -3.70 -3.12 11.70
C LEU A 101 -2.96 -3.07 13.05
N LEU A 102 -2.38 -1.93 13.40
CA LEU A 102 -1.68 -1.77 14.68
C LEU A 102 -2.61 -1.92 15.89
N ARG A 103 -3.91 -1.62 15.76
CA ARG A 103 -4.91 -1.82 16.81
C ARG A 103 -5.25 -3.30 17.07
N LEU A 104 -4.77 -4.23 16.23
CA LEU A 104 -4.84 -5.66 16.55
C LEU A 104 -3.86 -6.05 17.66
N ILE A 105 -2.83 -5.23 17.93
CA ILE A 105 -1.90 -5.46 19.04
C ILE A 105 -2.66 -5.21 20.36
N PRO A 106 -2.69 -6.18 21.30
CA PRO A 106 -3.37 -6.02 22.57
C PRO A 106 -2.88 -4.80 23.36
N GLU A 107 -3.81 -4.04 23.95
CA GLU A 107 -3.52 -2.93 24.87
C GLU A 107 -2.64 -1.81 24.27
N ILE A 108 -2.53 -1.73 22.94
CA ILE A 108 -1.66 -0.76 22.29
C ILE A 108 -2.09 0.68 22.61
N LYS A 109 -1.12 1.49 23.00
CA LYS A 109 -1.24 2.96 23.00
C LYS A 109 -0.75 3.45 21.64
N LEU A 110 -1.67 3.84 20.77
CA LEU A 110 -1.37 4.27 19.41
C LEU A 110 -1.64 5.76 19.26
N ASP A 111 -0.62 6.52 18.87
CA ASP A 111 -0.75 7.89 18.38
C ASP A 111 -0.70 7.89 16.85
N VAL A 112 -1.57 8.65 16.18
CA VAL A 112 -1.65 8.69 14.71
C VAL A 112 -1.38 10.10 14.23
N ILE A 113 -0.29 10.25 13.46
CA ILE A 113 0.18 11.51 12.92
C ILE A 113 -0.27 11.61 11.46
N GLU A 114 -1.19 12.54 11.19
CA GLU A 114 -1.78 12.76 9.86
C GLU A 114 -1.22 14.01 9.15
N ARG A 115 0.11 14.20 9.24
CA ARG A 115 0.82 15.30 8.57
C ARG A 115 1.70 14.78 7.45
N CYS A 116 2.22 15.64 6.57
CA CYS A 116 3.20 15.21 5.57
C CYS A 116 4.56 15.01 6.26
N SER A 117 5.31 13.96 5.89
CA SER A 117 6.71 13.79 6.33
C SER A 117 7.69 14.72 5.64
N GLY A 118 7.31 15.30 4.51
CA GLY A 118 8.23 16.01 3.62
C GLY A 118 9.13 15.09 2.79
N HIS A 119 9.03 13.76 2.93
CA HIS A 119 9.89 12.82 2.21
C HIS A 119 9.55 12.71 0.71
N GLY A 120 8.26 12.79 0.36
CA GLY A 120 7.80 12.59 -1.00
C GLY A 120 7.96 13.81 -1.91
N GLY A 121 8.08 13.57 -3.21
CA GLY A 121 8.14 14.62 -4.24
C GLY A 121 9.48 15.36 -4.27
N THR A 122 9.52 16.47 -5.02
CA THR A 122 10.73 17.30 -5.17
C THR A 122 11.22 17.89 -3.84
N PHE A 123 10.31 18.15 -2.90
CA PHE A 123 10.65 18.70 -1.58
C PHE A 123 11.67 17.83 -0.83
N GLY A 124 11.51 16.51 -0.87
CA GLY A 124 12.39 15.58 -0.14
C GLY A 124 13.76 15.32 -0.78
N VAL A 125 14.00 15.82 -1.99
CA VAL A 125 15.25 15.56 -2.75
C VAL A 125 16.05 16.82 -3.09
N MET A 126 15.42 17.99 -3.07
CA MET A 126 16.08 19.26 -3.38
C MET A 126 16.94 19.72 -2.20
N LYS A 127 18.13 20.24 -2.49
CA LYS A 127 19.11 20.66 -1.47
C LYS A 127 18.56 21.79 -0.58
N GLU A 128 17.72 22.66 -1.13
CA GLU A 128 17.13 23.80 -0.45
C GLU A 128 16.07 23.41 0.58
N THR A 129 15.52 22.19 0.48
CA THR A 129 14.36 21.75 1.27
C THR A 129 14.57 20.44 2.03
N HIS A 130 15.69 19.74 1.85
CA HIS A 130 16.09 18.59 2.67
C HIS A 130 16.94 19.00 3.89
#